data_AF-A0AAN4WP62-F1
#
_entry.id   AF-A0AAN4WP62-F1
#
_cell.length_a   1.000
_cell.length_b   1.000
_cell.length_c   1.000
_cell.angle_alpha   90.00
_cell.angle_beta   90.00
_cell.angle_gamma   90.00
#
_symmetry.space_group_name_H-M   'P 1'
#
loop_
_entity.id
_entity.type
_entity.pdbx_description
1 polymer ?
#
loop_
_entity_poly.entity_id
_entity_poly.type
_entity_poly.pdbx_seq_one_letter_code
_entity_poly.pdbx_strand_id
1 'polypeptide(L)'
;MVDLDYRQATAKFNDFQLTEFSITGRRSDDSIYTFDLHPSARMFFHEDEENDVVVIEPHCVWEGVPENQRSLHWHFGKEHLADESVFKESLQPFDVVCYAGFPDQHDKLGNRPILRSGHIASDPRYDYSWDSKARGQCVAYEGFSLSGSSGSPVFAPPRGTTTMPNSRHGFLVGINAGHLPNHPSGHSGISYFYKSTVITEILARNGLA
;
A
#
# COMPACT_ATOMS: atom_id res chain seq x y z
N MET A 1 -18.35 -4.86 -23.31
CA MET A 1 -18.06 -4.13 -22.06
C MET A 1 -18.65 -4.97 -20.95
N VAL A 2 -17.82 -5.77 -20.29
CA VAL A 2 -18.27 -6.54 -19.12
C VAL A 2 -18.09 -5.59 -17.94
N ASP A 3 -19.20 -5.08 -17.44
CA ASP A 3 -19.24 -4.27 -16.23
C ASP A 3 -19.08 -5.25 -15.06
N LEU A 4 -17.83 -5.52 -14.68
CA LEU A 4 -17.50 -6.44 -13.61
C LEU A 4 -17.67 -5.71 -12.27
N ASP A 5 -18.58 -6.23 -11.45
CA ASP A 5 -18.69 -5.79 -10.07
C ASP A 5 -17.48 -6.30 -9.27
N TYR A 6 -16.46 -5.46 -9.15
CA TYR A 6 -15.25 -5.69 -8.33
C TYR A 6 -15.56 -6.01 -6.85
N ARG A 7 -16.82 -5.90 -6.43
CA ARG A 7 -17.29 -6.27 -5.09
C ARG A 7 -17.55 -7.77 -4.92
N GLN A 8 -17.43 -8.58 -5.98
CA GLN A 8 -17.57 -10.04 -5.88
C GLN A 8 -16.28 -10.70 -5.36
N ALA A 9 -16.32 -11.18 -4.12
CA ALA A 9 -15.18 -11.74 -3.40
C ALA A 9 -14.57 -13.04 -4.00
N THR A 10 -15.27 -13.71 -4.94
CA THR A 10 -14.87 -15.05 -5.43
C THR A 10 -14.20 -15.05 -6.79
N ALA A 11 -14.12 -13.89 -7.45
CA ALA A 11 -13.67 -13.86 -8.82
C ALA A 11 -12.17 -13.56 -8.89
N LYS A 12 -11.36 -14.50 -8.39
CA LYS A 12 -9.92 -14.59 -8.72
C LYS A 12 -9.85 -15.02 -10.19
N PHE A 13 -10.01 -14.07 -11.09
CA PHE A 13 -10.06 -14.34 -12.50
C PHE A 13 -8.65 -14.44 -13.07
N ASN A 14 -8.39 -15.57 -13.73
CA ASN A 14 -7.22 -15.74 -14.58
C ASN A 14 -7.54 -15.16 -15.97
N ASP A 15 -6.52 -14.68 -16.70
CA ASP A 15 -6.59 -14.20 -18.09
C ASP A 15 -6.97 -12.72 -18.33
N PHE A 16 -6.84 -11.84 -17.33
CA PHE A 16 -6.88 -10.39 -17.57
C PHE A 16 -5.55 -9.84 -18.06
N GLN A 17 -5.61 -8.93 -19.04
CA GLN A 17 -4.48 -8.13 -19.49
C GLN A 17 -4.73 -6.67 -19.10
N LEU A 18 -3.76 -6.04 -18.42
CA LEU A 18 -3.81 -4.61 -18.21
C LEU A 18 -3.80 -3.91 -19.59
N THR A 19 -4.85 -3.17 -19.89
CA THR A 19 -4.94 -2.38 -21.14
C THR A 19 -4.44 -0.95 -20.93
N GLU A 20 -4.62 -0.41 -19.74
CA GLU A 20 -4.29 0.98 -19.41
C GLU A 20 -4.10 1.11 -17.89
N PHE A 21 -3.10 1.88 -17.48
CA PHE A 21 -2.91 2.28 -16.09
C PHE A 21 -2.43 3.73 -16.08
N SER A 22 -3.21 4.60 -15.46
CA SER A 22 -2.92 6.03 -15.37
C SER A 22 -2.69 6.43 -13.92
N ILE A 23 -1.65 7.23 -13.69
CA ILE A 23 -1.35 7.80 -12.38
C ILE A 23 -1.64 9.28 -12.44
N THR A 24 -2.61 9.71 -11.63
CA THR A 24 -2.95 11.13 -11.49
C THR A 24 -2.49 11.64 -10.13
N GLY A 25 -1.75 12.76 -10.14
CA GLY A 25 -1.26 13.41 -8.93
C GLY A 25 -1.30 14.93 -9.03
N ARG A 26 -0.74 15.58 -8.01
CA ARG A 26 -0.61 17.04 -7.94
C ARG A 26 0.82 17.45 -7.68
N ARG A 27 1.23 18.57 -8.26
CA ARG A 27 2.52 19.23 -8.02
C ARG A 27 2.42 20.18 -6.83
N SER A 28 3.56 20.70 -6.38
CA SER A 28 3.63 21.69 -5.30
C SER A 28 2.93 23.02 -5.60
N ASP A 29 2.74 23.34 -6.88
CA ASP A 29 1.98 24.51 -7.35
C ASP A 29 0.46 24.23 -7.52
N ASP A 30 0.01 23.07 -7.05
CA ASP A 30 -1.35 22.56 -7.16
C ASP A 30 -1.83 22.23 -8.59
N SER A 31 -0.94 22.23 -9.58
CA SER A 31 -1.28 21.71 -10.92
C SER A 31 -1.42 20.19 -10.91
N ILE A 32 -2.39 19.67 -11.66
CA ILE A 32 -2.60 18.23 -11.84
C ILE A 32 -1.62 17.69 -12.88
N TYR A 33 -1.16 16.46 -12.68
CA TYR A 33 -0.53 15.68 -13.74
C TYR A 33 -1.19 14.32 -13.85
N THR A 34 -1.21 13.80 -15.06
CA THR A 34 -1.54 12.41 -15.33
C THR A 34 -0.46 11.87 -16.26
N PHE A 35 0.06 10.68 -15.97
CA PHE A 35 0.85 9.94 -16.92
C PHE A 35 0.34 8.51 -17.01
N ASP A 36 0.43 7.97 -18.22
CA ASP A 36 0.01 6.61 -18.52
C ASP A 36 1.23 5.70 -18.55
N LEU A 37 1.05 4.50 -18.03
CA LEU A 37 2.03 3.44 -18.21
C LEU A 37 1.92 2.91 -19.63
N HIS A 38 3.06 2.83 -20.29
CA HIS A 38 3.24 2.16 -21.56
C HIS A 38 2.79 0.69 -21.43
N PRO A 39 2.20 0.08 -22.49
CA PRO A 39 1.76 -1.32 -22.47
C PRO A 39 2.86 -2.34 -22.15
N SER A 40 4.13 -1.95 -22.20
CA SER A 40 5.26 -2.79 -21.79
C SER A 40 5.60 -2.70 -20.29
N ALA A 41 4.87 -1.92 -19.50
CA ALA A 41 5.04 -1.90 -18.05
C ALA A 41 4.85 -3.31 -17.50
N ARG A 42 5.70 -3.69 -16.54
CA ARG A 42 5.72 -5.06 -16.00
C ARG A 42 5.09 -5.07 -14.62
N MET A 43 4.34 -6.12 -14.35
CA MET A 43 3.74 -6.37 -13.05
C MET A 43 4.33 -7.63 -12.46
N PHE A 44 4.58 -7.57 -11.16
CA PHE A 44 5.14 -8.67 -10.41
C PHE A 44 4.25 -8.92 -9.21
N PHE A 45 3.90 -10.19 -9.04
CA PHE A 45 3.05 -10.67 -7.96
C PHE A 45 3.86 -11.58 -7.05
N HIS A 46 3.38 -11.72 -5.82
CA HIS A 46 3.91 -12.69 -4.88
C HIS A 46 3.50 -14.13 -5.29
N GLU A 47 4.23 -15.16 -4.84
CA GLU A 47 3.85 -16.57 -5.09
C GLU A 47 2.65 -17.04 -4.26
N ASP A 48 2.62 -16.61 -3.00
CA ASP A 48 1.44 -16.76 -2.17
C ASP A 48 0.35 -15.80 -2.64
N GLU A 49 -0.72 -16.35 -3.22
CA GLU A 49 -1.89 -15.61 -3.71
C GLU A 49 -2.72 -14.96 -2.59
N GLU A 50 -2.46 -15.30 -1.32
CA GLU A 50 -3.06 -14.58 -0.20
C GLU A 50 -2.38 -13.23 0.05
N ASN A 51 -1.16 -13.01 -0.48
CA ASN A 51 -0.54 -11.69 -0.52
C ASN A 51 -1.11 -10.88 -1.68
N ASP A 52 -2.12 -10.05 -1.41
CA ASP A 52 -2.71 -9.13 -2.38
C ASP A 52 -1.86 -7.85 -2.54
N VAL A 53 -0.66 -8.04 -3.11
CA VAL A 53 0.33 -7.00 -3.39
C VAL A 53 0.84 -7.16 -4.82
N VAL A 54 0.88 -6.06 -5.56
CA VAL A 54 1.50 -5.97 -6.89
C VAL A 54 2.62 -4.93 -6.87
N VAL A 55 3.77 -5.30 -7.44
CA VAL A 55 4.84 -4.35 -7.77
C VAL A 55 4.75 -4.06 -9.26
N ILE A 56 4.71 -2.77 -9.59
CA ILE A 56 4.64 -2.30 -10.97
C ILE A 56 6.00 -1.67 -11.30
N GLU A 57 6.67 -2.18 -12.34
CA GLU A 57 7.82 -1.52 -12.97
C GLU A 57 7.27 -0.56 -14.03
N PRO A 58 7.22 0.75 -13.74
CA PRO A 58 6.57 1.70 -14.62
C PRO A 58 7.44 1.96 -15.84
N HIS A 59 6.86 1.83 -17.03
CA HIS A 59 7.44 2.37 -18.26
C HIS A 59 6.55 3.55 -18.66
N CYS A 60 6.98 4.79 -18.46
CA CYS A 60 6.13 5.95 -18.73
C CYS A 60 6.22 6.40 -20.19
N VAL A 61 5.09 6.84 -20.75
CA VAL A 61 5.05 7.57 -22.01
C VAL A 61 5.35 9.06 -21.73
N TRP A 62 6.36 9.61 -22.39
CA TRP A 62 6.81 11.00 -22.21
C TRP A 62 6.44 11.91 -23.41
N GLU A 63 5.25 11.72 -23.96
CA GLU A 63 4.76 12.52 -25.09
C GLU A 63 4.63 14.00 -24.71
N GLY A 64 5.16 14.89 -25.53
CA GLY A 64 5.14 16.33 -25.28
C GLY A 64 6.02 16.83 -24.13
N VAL A 65 6.74 15.94 -23.42
CA VAL A 65 7.67 16.33 -22.34
C VAL A 65 9.12 16.38 -22.87
N PRO A 66 9.79 17.54 -22.83
CA PRO A 66 11.20 17.69 -23.19
C PRO A 66 12.10 16.75 -22.38
N GLU A 67 13.13 16.19 -23.01
CA GLU A 67 14.01 15.17 -22.39
C GLU A 67 14.64 15.64 -21.07
N ASN A 68 15.07 16.91 -21.00
CA ASN A 68 15.62 17.52 -19.79
C ASN A 68 14.60 17.72 -18.65
N GLN A 69 13.32 17.42 -18.88
CA GLN A 69 12.23 17.48 -17.92
C GLN A 69 11.65 16.08 -17.60
N ARG A 70 12.17 15.02 -18.23
CA ARG A 70 11.74 13.63 -17.99
C ARG A 70 12.42 13.08 -16.74
N SER A 71 11.92 13.49 -15.58
CA SER A 71 12.36 12.95 -14.29
C SER A 71 11.16 12.59 -13.43
N LEU A 72 11.19 11.41 -12.84
CA LEU A 72 10.31 11.07 -11.72
C LEU A 72 11.05 11.38 -10.42
N HIS A 73 10.35 12.04 -9.50
CA HIS A 73 10.84 12.28 -8.15
C HIS A 73 9.98 11.49 -7.17
N TRP A 74 10.60 10.69 -6.33
CA TRP A 74 9.94 9.95 -5.26
C TRP A 74 10.52 10.36 -3.91
N HIS A 75 9.65 10.49 -2.92
CA HIS A 75 10.05 10.84 -1.56
C HIS A 75 10.52 9.64 -0.74
N PHE A 76 10.22 8.42 -1.20
CA PHE A 76 10.50 7.17 -0.49
C PHE A 76 11.16 6.19 -1.46
N GLY A 77 12.36 5.72 -1.12
CA GLY A 77 13.05 4.62 -1.79
C GLY A 77 13.00 3.31 -1.01
N LYS A 78 13.75 2.30 -1.48
CA LYS A 78 13.80 0.95 -0.90
C LYS A 78 14.27 0.96 0.55
N GLU A 79 15.16 1.89 0.90
CA GLU A 79 15.68 2.12 2.26
C GLU A 79 14.60 2.49 3.29
N HIS A 80 13.42 2.90 2.84
CA HIS A 80 12.29 3.19 3.71
C HIS A 80 11.38 1.98 3.95
N LEU A 81 11.55 0.86 3.24
CA LEU A 81 10.77 -0.34 3.48
C LEU A 81 11.19 -0.99 4.79
N ALA A 82 10.21 -1.33 5.64
CA ALA A 82 10.46 -2.17 6.80
C ALA A 82 10.86 -3.59 6.38
N ASP A 83 12.02 -4.04 6.81
CA ASP A 83 12.46 -5.42 6.64
C ASP A 83 12.05 -6.29 7.83
N GLU A 84 12.41 -7.57 7.81
CA GLU A 84 12.11 -8.49 8.91
C GLU A 84 12.64 -8.01 10.27
N SER A 85 13.80 -7.35 10.32
CA SER A 85 14.38 -6.85 11.56
C SER A 85 13.51 -5.75 12.16
N VAL A 86 12.96 -4.86 11.32
CA VAL A 86 12.03 -3.81 11.75
C VAL A 86 10.77 -4.41 12.35
N PHE A 87 10.19 -5.45 11.74
CA PHE A 87 9.02 -6.14 12.31
C PHE A 87 9.33 -6.90 13.60
N LYS A 88 10.50 -7.52 13.71
CA LYS A 88 10.89 -8.36 14.84
C LYS A 88 11.31 -7.55 16.07
N GLU A 89 12.01 -6.44 15.86
CA GLU A 89 12.77 -5.77 16.93
C GLU A 89 12.27 -4.35 17.23
N SER A 90 11.64 -3.69 16.24
CA SER A 90 11.37 -2.24 16.31
C SER A 90 9.87 -1.93 16.43
N LEU A 91 9.04 -2.55 15.59
CA LEU A 91 7.58 -2.38 15.62
C LEU A 91 6.97 -3.13 16.80
N GLN A 92 5.99 -2.51 17.43
CA GLN A 92 5.30 -3.07 18.59
C GLN A 92 3.78 -2.95 18.43
N PRO A 93 3.00 -3.81 19.10
CA PRO A 93 1.59 -3.52 19.31
C PRO A 93 1.42 -2.11 19.89
N PHE A 94 0.36 -1.44 19.48
CA PHE A 94 0.06 -0.05 19.82
C PHE A 94 0.98 1.01 19.20
N ASP A 95 1.94 0.65 18.34
CA ASP A 95 2.63 1.66 17.54
C ASP A 95 1.65 2.37 16.60
N VAL A 96 1.79 3.69 16.48
CA VAL A 96 1.03 4.49 15.52
C VAL A 96 1.38 4.05 14.10
N VAL A 97 0.37 3.96 13.25
CA VAL A 97 0.49 3.87 11.79
C VAL A 97 -0.35 4.95 11.13
N CYS A 98 0.03 5.38 9.94
CA CYS A 98 -0.74 6.31 9.12
C CYS A 98 -0.70 5.93 7.65
N TYR A 99 -1.74 6.31 6.91
CA TYR A 99 -1.84 6.10 5.48
C TYR A 99 -2.63 7.23 4.83
N ALA A 100 -2.26 7.57 3.61
CA ALA A 100 -2.98 8.54 2.79
C ALA A 100 -3.57 7.83 1.58
N GLY A 101 -4.88 8.00 1.38
CA GLY A 101 -5.61 7.36 0.29
C GLY A 101 -6.76 8.21 -0.21
N PHE A 102 -7.49 7.69 -1.21
CA PHE A 102 -8.65 8.34 -1.82
C PHE A 102 -9.94 7.57 -1.53
N PRO A 103 -10.32 7.38 -0.24
CA PRO A 103 -11.60 6.73 0.07
C PRO A 103 -12.77 7.58 -0.42
N ASP A 104 -14.00 7.07 -0.43
CA ASP A 104 -15.20 7.82 -0.87
C ASP A 104 -15.38 9.20 -0.20
N GLN A 105 -14.81 9.37 1.00
CA GLN A 105 -14.84 10.60 1.78
C GLN A 105 -13.70 11.57 1.48
N HIS A 106 -12.79 11.27 0.54
CA HIS A 106 -11.70 12.16 0.16
C HIS A 106 -12.23 13.51 -0.35
N ASP A 107 -11.36 14.53 -0.39
CA ASP A 107 -11.74 15.83 -0.92
C ASP A 107 -11.92 15.73 -2.44
N LYS A 108 -13.17 15.68 -2.88
CA LYS A 108 -13.54 15.55 -4.30
C LYS A 108 -13.39 16.86 -5.07
N LEU A 109 -13.53 18.00 -4.41
CA LEU A 109 -13.37 19.31 -5.05
C LEU A 109 -11.89 19.56 -5.36
N GLY A 110 -11.03 19.30 -4.37
CA GLY A 110 -9.59 19.42 -4.50
C GLY A 110 -8.92 18.18 -5.08
N ASN A 111 -9.60 17.04 -5.26
CA ASN A 111 -8.97 15.75 -5.57
C ASN A 111 -7.72 15.49 -4.69
N ARG A 112 -7.90 15.52 -3.37
CA ARG A 112 -6.82 15.36 -2.38
C ARG A 112 -7.05 14.11 -1.54
N PRO A 113 -5.98 13.35 -1.25
CA PRO A 113 -6.10 12.20 -0.38
C PRO A 113 -6.40 12.68 1.06
N ILE A 114 -7.01 11.81 1.84
CA ILE A 114 -7.14 12.01 3.28
C ILE A 114 -6.10 11.16 3.99
N LEU A 115 -5.33 11.81 4.87
CA LEU A 115 -4.46 11.13 5.82
C LEU A 115 -5.29 10.59 6.98
N ARG A 116 -5.13 9.30 7.28
CA ARG A 116 -5.71 8.65 8.45
C ARG A 116 -4.60 8.02 9.28
N SER A 117 -4.87 7.84 10.56
CA SER A 117 -3.97 7.17 11.49
C SER A 117 -4.72 6.12 12.29
N GLY A 118 -3.94 5.22 12.87
CA GLY A 118 -4.41 4.11 13.68
C GLY A 118 -3.28 3.59 14.56
N HIS A 119 -3.54 2.51 15.29
CA HIS A 119 -2.52 1.80 16.06
C HIS A 119 -2.44 0.34 15.63
N ILE A 120 -1.24 -0.23 15.59
CA ILE A 120 -1.07 -1.67 15.37
C ILE A 120 -1.85 -2.44 16.45
N ALA A 121 -2.77 -3.30 16.02
CA ALA A 121 -3.71 -4.02 16.90
C ALA A 121 -3.34 -5.51 17.08
N SER A 122 -2.49 -6.05 16.21
CA SER A 122 -1.95 -7.41 16.30
C SER A 122 -0.47 -7.40 16.65
N ASP A 123 0.12 -8.56 16.91
CA ASP A 123 1.57 -8.69 17.07
C ASP A 123 2.25 -8.60 15.69
N PRO A 124 3.00 -7.52 15.37
CA PRO A 124 3.54 -7.30 14.02
C PRO A 124 4.62 -8.32 13.62
N ARG A 125 5.15 -9.07 14.60
CA ARG A 125 6.16 -10.11 14.37
C ARG A 125 5.61 -11.32 13.64
N TYR A 126 4.29 -11.55 13.74
CA TYR A 126 3.61 -12.69 13.16
C TYR A 126 2.59 -12.24 12.13
N ASP A 127 2.13 -13.16 11.29
CA ASP A 127 1.09 -12.87 10.31
C ASP A 127 -0.28 -13.01 10.98
N TYR A 128 -1.11 -11.98 10.80
CA TYR A 128 -2.41 -11.92 11.43
C TYR A 128 -3.44 -12.78 10.67
N SER A 129 -4.35 -13.40 11.42
CA SER A 129 -5.48 -14.16 10.89
C SER A 129 -6.73 -13.86 11.72
N TRP A 130 -7.84 -13.60 11.05
CA TRP A 130 -9.13 -13.31 11.70
C TRP A 130 -10.13 -14.47 11.63
N ASP A 131 -9.85 -15.51 10.85
CA ASP A 131 -10.76 -16.63 10.61
C ASP A 131 -10.08 -18.00 10.69
N SER A 132 -8.93 -18.07 11.38
CA SER A 132 -8.10 -19.28 11.53
C SER A 132 -7.57 -19.85 10.22
N LYS A 133 -7.49 -19.03 9.17
CA LYS A 133 -6.86 -19.36 7.88
C LYS A 133 -5.66 -18.45 7.62
N ALA A 134 -4.71 -18.91 6.83
CA ALA A 134 -3.66 -18.04 6.31
C ALA A 134 -4.29 -16.93 5.46
N ARG A 135 -3.84 -15.69 5.65
CA ARG A 135 -4.33 -14.48 4.99
C ARG A 135 -3.16 -13.64 4.47
N GLY A 136 -2.11 -14.33 4.01
CA GLY A 136 -0.84 -13.74 3.62
C GLY A 136 -0.09 -13.13 4.80
N GLN A 137 0.96 -12.40 4.48
CA GLN A 137 1.81 -11.69 5.43
C GLN A 137 1.16 -10.36 5.82
N CYS A 138 0.14 -10.38 6.66
CA CYS A 138 -0.59 -9.18 7.05
C CYS A 138 -0.50 -8.84 8.55
N VAL A 139 -0.76 -7.57 8.86
CA VAL A 139 -0.83 -7.04 10.24
C VAL A 139 -2.14 -6.28 10.39
N ALA A 140 -2.88 -6.57 11.47
CA ALA A 140 -4.06 -5.81 11.83
C ALA A 140 -3.69 -4.51 12.59
N TYR A 141 -4.44 -3.45 12.30
CA TYR A 141 -4.38 -2.17 12.98
C TYR A 141 -5.79 -1.62 13.26
N GLU A 142 -5.94 -0.92 14.37
CA GLU A 142 -7.14 -0.16 14.71
C GLU A 142 -7.19 1.10 13.84
N GLY A 143 -8.19 1.20 12.97
CA GLY A 143 -8.35 2.32 12.06
C GLY A 143 -9.39 2.01 11.00
N PHE A 144 -10.03 3.06 10.46
CA PHE A 144 -11.10 2.90 9.48
C PHE A 144 -10.57 2.93 8.03
N SER A 145 -10.25 1.77 7.47
CA SER A 145 -9.97 1.60 6.04
C SER A 145 -11.28 1.41 5.28
N LEU A 146 -11.58 2.34 4.37
CA LEU A 146 -12.82 2.33 3.58
C LEU A 146 -12.49 2.03 2.12
N SER A 147 -13.51 1.67 1.33
CA SER A 147 -13.37 1.53 -0.13
C SER A 147 -12.64 2.74 -0.72
N GLY A 148 -11.63 2.49 -1.55
CA GLY A 148 -10.69 3.51 -2.06
C GLY A 148 -9.44 3.74 -1.19
N SER A 149 -9.30 3.02 -0.07
CA SER A 149 -8.06 3.03 0.74
C SER A 149 -7.09 1.90 0.37
N SER A 150 -7.55 0.85 -0.32
CA SER A 150 -6.69 -0.26 -0.75
C SER A 150 -5.58 0.23 -1.68
N GLY A 151 -4.37 -0.31 -1.52
CA GLY A 151 -3.17 0.14 -2.24
C GLY A 151 -2.46 1.36 -1.61
N SER A 152 -3.05 1.98 -0.57
CA SER A 152 -2.41 3.12 0.09
C SER A 152 -1.17 2.68 0.88
N PRO A 153 -0.06 3.45 0.85
CA PRO A 153 1.12 3.14 1.66
C PRO A 153 0.81 3.35 3.14
N VAL A 154 1.19 2.38 3.98
CA VAL A 154 1.07 2.45 5.44
C VAL A 154 2.43 2.72 6.03
N PHE A 155 2.56 3.87 6.68
CA PHE A 155 3.77 4.29 7.36
C PHE A 155 3.64 4.09 8.87
N ALA A 156 4.70 3.60 9.49
CA ALA A 156 4.92 3.77 10.91
C ALA A 156 5.81 5.01 11.11
N PRO A 157 5.27 6.17 11.56
CA PRO A 157 6.05 7.38 11.77
C PRO A 157 7.16 7.15 12.80
N PRO A 158 8.24 7.96 12.81
CA PRO A 158 9.32 7.84 13.79
C PRO A 158 8.79 7.86 15.23
N ARG A 159 9.43 7.08 16.10
CA ARG A 159 9.13 7.05 17.54
C ARG A 159 10.38 7.47 18.30
N GLY A 160 10.23 8.39 19.25
CA GLY A 160 11.33 8.87 20.10
C GLY A 160 12.37 9.73 19.37
N THR A 161 13.54 9.87 19.97
CA THR A 161 14.70 10.60 19.44
C THR A 161 15.92 9.66 19.41
N THR A 162 16.91 9.93 18.56
CA THR A 162 18.04 8.99 18.31
C THR A 162 18.80 8.52 19.55
N THR A 163 18.69 9.23 20.68
CA THR A 163 19.37 8.91 21.94
C THR A 163 18.48 8.21 22.98
N MET A 164 17.17 8.10 22.74
CA MET A 164 16.24 7.48 23.68
C MET A 164 16.10 5.97 23.41
N PRO A 165 16.04 5.12 24.46
CA PRO A 165 15.71 3.71 24.30
C PRO A 165 14.40 3.50 23.54
N ASN A 166 14.33 2.45 22.71
CA ASN A 166 13.18 2.09 21.87
C ASN A 166 12.82 3.11 20.77
N SER A 167 13.71 4.04 20.47
CA SER A 167 13.50 4.96 19.35
C SER A 167 13.71 4.25 18.02
N ARG A 168 12.93 4.64 17.01
CA ARG A 168 13.02 4.10 15.65
C ARG A 168 12.76 5.18 14.61
N HIS A 169 13.37 5.00 13.45
CA HIS A 169 13.05 5.79 12.27
C HIS A 169 11.62 5.51 11.77
N GLY A 170 11.18 6.33 10.83
CA GLY A 170 9.93 6.12 10.11
C GLY A 170 10.13 5.09 9.00
N PHE A 171 9.17 4.20 8.82
CA PHE A 171 9.22 3.15 7.79
C PHE A 171 7.90 3.06 7.04
N LEU A 172 7.97 2.71 5.76
CA LEU A 172 6.87 2.13 5.01
C LEU A 172 6.73 0.67 5.46
N VAL A 173 5.74 0.42 6.31
CA VAL A 173 5.52 -0.91 6.91
C VAL A 173 4.59 -1.79 6.08
N GLY A 174 3.91 -1.23 5.08
CA GLY A 174 3.09 -2.07 4.22
C GLY A 174 2.18 -1.32 3.29
N ILE A 175 1.30 -2.09 2.67
CA ILE A 175 0.25 -1.59 1.77
C ILE A 175 -1.11 -1.93 2.38
N ASN A 176 -1.94 -0.92 2.54
CA ASN A 176 -3.27 -1.07 3.09
C ASN A 176 -4.12 -1.93 2.16
N ALA A 177 -4.79 -2.94 2.71
CA ALA A 177 -5.51 -3.93 1.92
C ALA A 177 -7.02 -3.84 2.13
N GLY A 178 -7.47 -3.61 3.37
CA GLY A 178 -8.89 -3.49 3.64
C GLY A 178 -9.22 -3.49 5.12
N HIS A 179 -10.46 -3.88 5.42
CA HIS A 179 -10.98 -3.97 6.78
C HIS A 179 -11.59 -5.32 7.10
N LEU A 180 -11.60 -5.65 8.39
CA LEU A 180 -12.29 -6.84 8.85
C LEU A 180 -13.80 -6.57 8.87
N PRO A 181 -14.62 -7.46 8.29
CA PRO A 181 -16.06 -7.29 8.26
C PRO A 181 -16.65 -7.35 9.68
N ASN A 182 -17.60 -6.48 9.98
CA ASN A 182 -18.47 -6.61 11.15
C ASN A 182 -19.82 -7.20 10.72
N HIS A 183 -20.31 -8.22 11.43
CA HIS A 183 -21.58 -8.87 11.11
C HIS A 183 -22.76 -7.97 11.57
N PRO A 184 -23.85 -7.80 10.78
CA PRO A 184 -24.09 -8.26 9.40
C PRO A 184 -23.64 -7.26 8.32
N SER A 185 -23.20 -6.06 8.71
CA SER A 185 -22.65 -5.05 7.82
C SER A 185 -21.90 -4.01 8.63
N GLY A 186 -20.74 -3.56 8.14
CA GLY A 186 -20.00 -2.45 8.74
C GLY A 186 -18.55 -2.77 8.98
N HIS A 187 -17.82 -1.74 9.37
CA HIS A 187 -16.40 -1.82 9.69
C HIS A 187 -16.23 -2.18 11.17
N SER A 188 -15.43 -3.19 11.47
CA SER A 188 -15.16 -3.66 12.86
C SER A 188 -14.30 -2.70 13.71
N GLY A 189 -13.99 -1.51 13.21
CA GLY A 189 -12.87 -0.69 13.70
C GLY A 189 -11.46 -1.24 13.39
N ILE A 190 -11.34 -2.47 12.87
CA ILE A 190 -10.05 -3.10 12.56
C ILE A 190 -9.82 -3.18 11.04
N SER A 191 -8.65 -2.71 10.64
CA SER A 191 -8.11 -2.78 9.29
C SER A 191 -6.84 -3.61 9.23
N TYR A 192 -6.36 -3.91 8.03
CA TYR A 192 -5.11 -4.64 7.87
C TYR A 192 -4.32 -4.16 6.65
N PHE A 193 -3.00 -4.36 6.73
CA PHE A 193 -2.06 -4.11 5.64
C PHE A 193 -1.19 -5.34 5.42
N TYR A 194 -0.74 -5.56 4.18
CA TYR A 194 0.31 -6.52 3.88
C TYR A 194 1.67 -5.91 4.17
N LYS A 195 2.54 -6.68 4.83
CA LYS A 195 3.88 -6.26 5.24
C LYS A 195 4.72 -5.83 4.03
N SER A 196 5.57 -4.84 4.20
CA SER A 196 6.50 -4.41 3.15
C SER A 196 7.57 -5.45 2.80
N THR A 197 7.76 -6.49 3.62
CA THR A 197 8.56 -7.68 3.27
C THR A 197 8.08 -8.34 1.99
N VAL A 198 6.76 -8.38 1.75
CA VAL A 198 6.16 -8.89 0.50
C VAL A 198 6.69 -8.14 -0.73
N ILE A 199 6.85 -6.81 -0.62
CA ILE A 199 7.41 -5.98 -1.70
C ILE A 199 8.87 -6.40 -1.96
N THR A 200 9.66 -6.55 -0.90
CA THR A 200 11.08 -6.94 -1.04
C THR A 200 11.24 -8.36 -1.59
N GLU A 201 10.37 -9.29 -1.22
CA GLU A 201 10.34 -10.66 -1.74
C GLU A 201 10.02 -10.68 -3.24
N ILE A 202 9.01 -9.91 -3.67
CA ILE A 202 8.67 -9.73 -5.08
C ILE A 202 9.87 -9.16 -5.85
N LEU A 203 10.52 -8.12 -5.32
CA LEU A 203 11.68 -7.50 -5.96
C LEU A 203 12.86 -8.48 -6.08
N ALA A 204 13.21 -9.16 -4.99
CA ALA A 204 14.34 -10.09 -4.95
C ALA A 204 14.14 -11.25 -5.94
N ARG A 205 12.95 -11.84 -5.96
CA ARG A 205 12.63 -12.95 -6.87
C ARG A 205 12.75 -12.58 -8.35
N ASN A 206 12.44 -11.33 -8.69
CA ASN A 206 12.47 -10.85 -10.07
C ASN A 206 13.79 -10.18 -10.46
N GLY A 207 14.81 -10.23 -9.59
CA GLY A 207 16.12 -9.61 -9.86
C GLY A 207 16.06 -8.08 -9.89
N LEU A 208 15.12 -7.48 -9.16
CA LEU A 208 14.90 -6.04 -9.09
C LEU A 208 15.42 -5.43 -7.78
N ALA A 209 16.08 -6.20 -6.91
CA ALA A 209 16.60 -5.78 -5.62
C ALA A 209 17.86 -4.91 -5.75
#